data_AF-Q9NZT8-F1
#
_entry.id   AF-Q9NZT8-F1
#
_cell.length_a   1.000
_cell.length_b   1.000
_cell.length_c   1.000
_cell.angle_alpha   90.00
_cell.angle_beta   90.00
_cell.angle_gamma   90.00
#
_symmetry.space_group_name_H-M   'P 1'
#
loop_
_entity.id
_entity.type
_entity.pdbx_description
1 polymer ?
#
loop_
_entity_poly.entity_id
_entity_poly.type
_entity_poly.pdbx_seq_one_letter_code
_entity_poly.pdbx_strand_id
1 'polypeptide(L)' 'MASGSVAECLQQETTCPVCLQYFAEPMMLDCGHNICCACLARCWGTA' A
#
# COMPACT_ATOMS: atom_id res chain seq x y z
N MET A 1 8.98 -4.85 -23.04
CA MET A 1 7.57 -5.27 -22.89
C MET A 1 7.01 -4.52 -21.70
N ALA A 2 6.01 -3.66 -21.90
CA ALA A 2 5.17 -3.14 -20.82
C ALA A 2 3.73 -3.43 -21.27
N SER A 3 3.29 -4.65 -20.97
CA SER A 3 1.95 -5.16 -21.30
C SER A 3 1.11 -5.16 -20.03
N GLY A 4 1.09 -4.03 -19.33
CA GLY A 4 0.12 -3.74 -18.27
C GLY A 4 -0.60 -2.47 -18.69
N SER A 5 -1.92 -2.44 -18.56
CA SER A 5 -2.65 -1.19 -18.81
C SER A 5 -2.23 -0.16 -17.76
N VAL A 6 -2.25 1.14 -18.10
CA VAL A 6 -1.98 2.23 -17.16
C VAL A 6 -2.83 2.13 -15.88
N ALA A 7 -4.02 1.52 -15.97
CA ALA A 7 -4.89 1.28 -14.83
C ALA A 7 -4.34 0.22 -13.86
N GLU A 8 -3.64 -0.81 -14.35
CA GLU A 8 -3.03 -1.84 -13.50
C GLU A 8 -1.81 -1.31 -12.75
N CYS A 9 -0.99 -0.49 -13.43
CA CYS A 9 0.13 0.21 -12.78
C CYS A 9 -0.39 1.16 -11.69
N LEU A 10 -1.43 1.95 -12.00
CA LEU A 10 -2.05 2.85 -11.04
C LEU A 10 -2.69 2.09 -9.87
N GLN A 11 -3.30 0.93 -10.11
CA GLN A 11 -3.82 0.07 -9.05
C GLN A 11 -2.70 -0.38 -8.12
N GLN A 12 -1.55 -0.83 -8.64
CA GLN A 12 -0.42 -1.22 -7.79
C GLN A 12 0.13 -0.05 -6.96
N GLU A 13 0.12 1.17 -7.51
CA GLU A 13 0.55 2.38 -6.79
C GLU A 13 -0.47 2.87 -5.74
N THR A 14 -1.74 2.44 -5.83
CA THR A 14 -2.84 2.88 -4.94
C THR A 14 -3.35 1.79 -4.01
N THR A 15 -2.67 0.64 -3.99
CA THR A 15 -3.05 -0.53 -3.20
C THR A 15 -2.00 -0.78 -2.13
N CYS A 16 -2.45 -1.09 -0.92
CA CYS A 16 -1.56 -1.46 0.17
C CYS A 16 -0.86 -2.79 -0.11
N PRO A 17 0.48 -2.85 -0.08
CA PRO A 17 1.23 -4.08 -0.34
C PRO A 17 1.00 -5.16 0.73
N VAL A 18 0.44 -4.80 1.89
CA VAL A 18 0.19 -5.72 3.00
C VAL A 18 -1.17 -6.42 2.88
N CYS A 19 -2.25 -5.66 2.65
CA CYS A 19 -3.60 -6.23 2.56
C CYS A 19 -4.13 -6.37 1.13
N LEU A 20 -3.39 -5.87 0.13
CA LEU A 20 -3.77 -5.86 -1.29
C LEU A 20 -5.15 -5.19 -1.53
N GLN A 21 -5.50 -4.23 -0.69
CA GLN A 21 -6.69 -3.38 -0.83
C GLN A 21 -6.29 -1.94 -1.09
N TYR A 22 -7.18 -1.17 -1.72
CA TYR A 22 -6.97 0.27 -1.89
C TYR A 22 -6.64 0.94 -0.56
N PHE A 23 -5.71 1.90 -0.59
CA PHE A 23 -5.33 2.64 0.61
C PHE A 23 -6.53 3.33 1.24
N ALA A 24 -6.98 2.81 2.39
CA ALA A 24 -7.83 3.53 3.33
C ALA A 24 -6.91 4.17 4.36
N GLU A 25 -6.78 5.50 4.31
CA GLU A 25 -5.91 6.30 5.17
C GLU A 25 -4.42 5.90 5.05
N PRO A 26 -3.77 6.21 3.91
CA PRO A 26 -2.36 5.90 3.70
C PRO A 26 -1.48 6.69 4.67
N MET A 27 -0.62 5.98 5.38
CA MET A 27 0.51 6.57 6.11
C MET A 27 1.77 6.32 5.29
N MET A 28 2.53 7.39 5.04
CA MET A 28 3.84 7.30 4.40
C MET A 28 4.87 6.87 5.44
N LEU A 29 5.51 5.73 5.21
CA LEU A 29 6.64 5.27 6.01
C LEU A 29 7.90 6.08 5.70
N ASP A 30 8.87 6.05 6.60
CA ASP A 30 10.18 6.70 6.39
C ASP A 30 10.93 6.17 5.15
N CYS A 31 10.62 4.94 4.73
CA CYS A 31 11.15 4.35 3.50
C CYS A 31 10.43 4.82 2.22
N GLY A 32 9.45 5.72 2.32
CA GLY A 32 8.68 6.27 1.20
C GLY A 32 7.53 5.37 0.70
N HIS A 33 7.30 4.22 1.33
CA HIS A 33 6.17 3.35 0.99
C HIS A 33 4.91 3.75 1.76
N ASN A 34 3.76 3.73 1.09
CA ASN A 34 2.47 3.92 1.74
C ASN A 34 1.89 2.59 2.19
N ILE A 35 1.38 2.52 3.42
CA ILE A 35 0.59 1.40 3.95
C ILE A 35 -0.65 1.89 4.69
N CYS A 36 -1.69 1.07 4.80
CA CYS A 36 -2.89 1.44 5.55
C CYS A 36 -2.58 1.51 7.06
N CYS A 37 -3.23 2.42 7.79
CA CYS A 37 -3.06 2.57 9.24
C CYS A 37 -3.28 1.23 10.01
N ALA A 38 -4.27 0.42 9.60
CA ALA A 38 -4.51 -0.90 10.19
C ALA A 38 -3.35 -1.88 9.96
N CYS A 39 -2.75 -1.86 8.76
CA CYS A 39 -1.60 -2.67 8.42
C CYS A 39 -0.34 -2.20 9.16
N LEU A 40 -0.17 -0.89 9.30
CA LEU A 40 0.90 -0.29 10.10
C LEU A 40 0.82 -0.73 11.56
N ALA A 41 -0.36 -0.58 12.18
CA ALA A 41 -0.58 -1.01 13.56
C ALA A 41 -0.32 -2.51 13.75
N ARG A 42 -0.73 -3.33 12.78
CA ARG A 42 -0.48 -4.78 12.79
C ARG A 42 1.00 -5.14 12.58
N CYS A 43 1.72 -4.41 11.73
CA CYS A 43 3.16 -4.60 11.50
C CYS A 43 4.00 -4.14 12.69
N TRP A 44 3.60 -3.04 13.34
CA TRP A 44 4.30 -2.49 14.50
C TRP A 44 3.99 -3.18 15.81
N GLY A 45 2.96 -4.04 15.85
CA GLY A 45 2.84 -5.10 16.84
C GLY A 45 3.19 -4.68 18.26
N THR A 46 2.74 -3.51 18.70
CA THR A 46 2.72 -3.18 20.12
C THR A 46 1.48 -3.85 20.68
N ALA A 47 1.63 -5.15 20.94
CA ALA A 47 0.81 -5.87 21.89
C ALA A 47 0.98 -5.23 23.29
#